data_AF-A0A261KQZ8-F1
#
_entry.id   AF-A0A261KQZ8-F1
#
_cell.length_a   1.000
_cell.length_b   1.000
_cell.length_c   1.000
_cell.angle_alpha   90.00
_cell.angle_beta   90.00
_cell.angle_gamma   90.00
#
_symmetry.space_group_name_H-M   'P 1'
#
loop_
_entity.id
_entity.type
_entity.pdbx_description
1 polymer ?
#
loop_
_entity_poly.entity_id
_entity_poly.type
_entity_poly.pdbx_seq_one_letter_code
_entity_poly.pdbx_strand_id
1 'polypeptide(L)'
;MAKYKAAERVTVSCPGCGRTQTVRKSKVVPCNYYTCSRSCKANPEWQHPAKPKGFVHVQHMYAAGAFTGHEFRPATEEEQESINRAKLIFSAGLLQISEPN
;
A
#
# COMPACT_ATOMS: atom_id res chain seq x y z
N MET A 1 15.60 -28.61 -29.90
CA MET A 1 15.93 -27.64 -28.83
C MET A 1 14.85 -26.56 -28.80
N ALA A 2 13.97 -26.58 -27.80
CA ALA A 2 12.94 -25.57 -27.68
C ALA A 2 13.59 -24.22 -27.32
N LYS A 3 13.42 -23.21 -28.18
CA LYS A 3 13.85 -21.84 -27.90
C LYS A 3 13.01 -21.32 -26.72
N TYR A 4 13.60 -21.20 -25.54
CA TYR A 4 12.94 -20.55 -24.40
C TYR A 4 12.60 -19.11 -24.80
N LYS A 5 11.30 -18.79 -24.92
CA LYS A 5 10.86 -17.40 -25.10
C LYS A 5 11.40 -16.59 -23.93
N ALA A 6 12.07 -15.46 -24.22
CA ALA A 6 12.49 -14.54 -23.19
C ALA A 6 11.27 -14.15 -22.34
N ALA A 7 11.36 -14.35 -21.03
CA ALA A 7 10.24 -14.05 -20.14
C ALA A 7 9.91 -12.56 -20.21
N GLU A 8 8.62 -12.23 -20.39
CA GLU A 8 8.13 -10.84 -20.42
C GLU A 8 8.53 -10.13 -19.12
N ARG A 9 9.15 -8.96 -19.26
CA ARG A 9 9.59 -8.12 -18.14
C ARG A 9 8.79 -6.83 -18.12
N VAL A 10 8.53 -6.33 -16.93
CA VAL A 10 7.84 -5.07 -16.69
C VAL A 10 8.69 -4.21 -15.77
N THR A 11 8.66 -2.90 -16.02
CA THR A 11 9.32 -1.90 -15.18
C THR A 11 8.27 -1.18 -14.36
N VAL A 12 8.40 -1.25 -13.03
CA VAL A 12 7.60 -0.47 -12.09
C VAL A 12 8.42 0.70 -11.57
N SER A 13 7.77 1.82 -11.25
CA SER A 13 8.42 3.02 -10.74
C SER A 13 7.81 3.43 -9.40
N CYS A 14 8.66 3.86 -8.47
CA CYS A 14 8.24 4.51 -7.24
C CYS A 14 7.75 5.93 -7.55
N PRO A 15 6.49 6.30 -7.28
CA PRO A 15 5.97 7.64 -7.55
C PRO A 15 6.61 8.72 -6.67
N GLY A 16 7.21 8.35 -5.52
CA GLY A 16 7.84 9.30 -4.61
C GLY A 16 9.22 9.77 -5.06
N CYS A 17 10.06 8.88 -5.58
CA CYS A 17 11.45 9.20 -5.94
C CYS A 17 11.84 8.82 -7.37
N GLY A 18 10.92 8.30 -8.17
CA GLY A 18 11.17 7.86 -9.54
C GLY A 18 12.01 6.57 -9.67
N ARG A 19 12.52 6.00 -8.57
CA ARG A 19 13.31 4.76 -8.62
C ARG A 19 12.52 3.66 -9.34
N THR A 20 13.15 3.01 -10.31
CA THR A 20 12.53 1.95 -11.08
C THR A 20 13.03 0.56 -10.67
N GLN A 21 12.20 -0.46 -10.88
CA GLN A 21 12.56 -1.85 -10.75
C GLN A 21 12.00 -2.66 -11.92
N THR A 22 12.87 -3.38 -12.63
CA THR A 22 12.48 -4.23 -13.77
C THR A 22 12.50 -5.70 -13.37
N VAL A 23 11.34 -6.34 -13.35
CA VAL A 23 11.15 -7.74 -12.94
C VAL A 23 10.37 -8.52 -14.00
N ARG A 24 10.37 -9.86 -13.90
CA ARG A 24 9.50 -10.70 -14.73
C ARG A 24 8.05 -10.42 -14.36
N LYS A 25 7.17 -10.32 -15.36
CA LYS A 25 5.74 -10.03 -15.15
C LYS A 25 5.06 -11.01 -14.19
N SER A 26 5.43 -12.29 -14.26
CA SER A 26 4.94 -13.33 -13.35
C SER A 26 5.38 -13.20 -11.89
N LYS A 27 6.29 -12.26 -11.59
CA LYS A 27 6.75 -11.93 -10.23
C LYS A 27 6.18 -10.61 -9.72
N VAL A 28 5.19 -10.05 -10.42
CA VAL A 28 4.50 -8.82 -10.01
C VAL A 28 3.14 -9.16 -9.44
N VAL A 29 2.90 -8.77 -8.19
CA VAL A 29 1.57 -8.75 -7.57
C VAL A 29 0.86 -7.49 -8.10
N PRO A 30 -0.31 -7.61 -8.74
CA PRO A 30 -1.08 -6.45 -9.19
C PRO A 30 -1.47 -5.56 -8.00
N CYS A 31 -1.16 -4.26 -8.07
CA CYS A 31 -1.44 -3.28 -7.03
C CYS A 31 -1.80 -1.93 -7.68
N ASN A 32 -2.41 -1.01 -6.92
CA ASN A 32 -2.72 0.34 -7.42
C ASN A 32 -1.46 1.17 -7.69
N TYR A 33 -0.44 1.03 -6.83
CA TYR A 33 0.87 1.65 -7.03
C TYR A 33 1.96 0.87 -6.27
N TYR A 34 3.22 1.19 -6.56
CA TYR A 34 4.40 0.56 -5.94
C TYR A 34 5.33 1.62 -5.38
N THR A 35 5.98 1.35 -4.26
CA THR A 35 7.01 2.23 -3.68
C THR A 35 8.30 1.45 -3.44
N CYS A 36 9.43 2.15 -3.43
CA CYS A 36 10.74 1.52 -3.23
C CYS A 36 10.96 0.91 -1.84
N SER A 37 10.05 1.18 -0.90
CA SER A 37 9.99 0.67 0.48
C SER A 37 8.58 0.95 1.05
N ARG A 38 8.27 0.58 2.31
CA ARG A 38 6.95 0.84 2.93
C ARG A 38 6.43 2.27 2.74
N SER A 39 7.34 3.25 2.84
CA SER A 39 7.19 4.64 2.40
C SER A 39 8.44 5.05 1.62
N CYS A 40 8.36 6.07 0.77
CA CYS A 40 9.51 6.53 -0.01
C CYS A 40 10.53 7.25 0.89
N LYS A 41 11.65 6.59 1.23
CA LYS A 41 12.69 7.21 2.08
C LYS A 41 13.44 8.37 1.41
N ALA A 42 13.58 8.32 0.08
CA ALA A 42 14.27 9.35 -0.68
C ALA A 42 13.44 10.62 -0.90
N ASN A 43 12.12 10.55 -0.66
CA ASN A 43 11.24 11.70 -0.68
C ASN A 43 10.25 11.58 0.48
N PRO A 44 10.63 12.04 1.69
CA PRO A 44 9.79 11.95 2.89
C PRO A 44 8.51 12.77 2.79
N GLU A 45 8.48 13.80 1.94
CA GLU A 45 7.31 14.66 1.73
C GLU A 45 6.27 14.00 0.83
N TRP A 46 6.65 12.95 0.10
CA TRP A 46 5.71 12.22 -0.73
C TRP A 46 4.66 11.51 0.13
N GLN A 47 3.41 11.82 -0.15
CA GLN A 47 2.27 11.22 0.54
C GLN A 47 1.64 10.12 -0.30
N HIS A 48 1.20 9.06 0.37
CA HIS A 48 0.38 8.04 -0.28
C HIS A 48 -0.93 8.67 -0.79
N PRO A 49 -1.46 8.21 -1.93
CA PRO A 49 -2.79 8.59 -2.39
C PRO A 49 -3.82 8.37 -1.29
N ALA A 50 -4.80 9.27 -1.19
CA ALA A 50 -5.88 9.14 -0.22
C ALA A 50 -6.68 7.86 -0.47
N LYS A 51 -6.88 7.08 0.58
CA LYS A 51 -7.69 5.86 0.53
C LYS A 51 -9.18 6.23 0.33
N PRO A 52 -9.88 5.63 -0.63
CA PRO A 52 -11.32 5.83 -0.78
C PRO A 52 -12.13 5.45 0.47
N LYS A 53 -13.32 6.04 0.63
CA LYS A 53 -14.22 5.72 1.75
C LYS A 53 -14.72 4.28 1.62
N GLY A 54 -14.71 3.52 2.72
CA GLY A 54 -15.14 2.11 2.75
C GLY A 54 -14.10 1.12 2.24
N PHE A 55 -12.90 1.58 1.90
CA PHE A 55 -11.80 0.73 1.47
C PHE A 55 -10.80 0.51 2.61
N VAL A 56 -10.02 -0.56 2.52
CA VAL A 56 -8.81 -0.79 3.32
C VAL A 56 -7.57 -0.60 2.44
N HIS A 57 -6.46 -0.24 3.09
CA HIS A 57 -5.16 -0.13 2.43
C HIS A 57 -4.33 -1.36 2.80
N VAL A 58 -4.01 -2.19 1.81
CA VAL A 58 -3.22 -3.40 1.97
C VAL A 58 -1.82 -3.16 1.41
N GLN A 59 -0.82 -3.58 2.17
CA GLN A 59 0.58 -3.51 1.76
C GLN A 59 1.08 -4.91 1.42
N HIS A 60 1.53 -5.09 0.18
CA HIS A 60 2.15 -6.31 -0.31
C HIS A 60 3.66 -6.15 -0.29
N MET A 61 4.34 -6.84 0.63
CA MET A 61 5.79 -6.86 0.69
C MET A 61 6.36 -7.60 -0.53
N TYR A 62 7.42 -7.07 -1.13
CA TYR A 62 8.09 -7.67 -2.30
C TYR A 62 7.18 -7.86 -3.52
N ALA A 63 6.15 -7.01 -3.66
CA ALA A 63 5.15 -7.09 -4.72
C ALA A 63 5.72 -6.98 -6.14
N ALA A 64 6.88 -6.34 -6.31
CA ALA A 64 7.56 -6.25 -7.60
C ALA A 64 9.08 -6.31 -7.40
N GLY A 65 9.56 -7.40 -6.79
CA GLY A 65 10.98 -7.53 -6.41
C GLY A 65 11.22 -6.96 -5.02
N ALA A 66 11.98 -5.87 -4.90
CA ALA A 66 12.23 -5.20 -3.62
C ALA A 66 11.17 -4.14 -3.29
N PHE A 67 10.29 -3.82 -4.23
CA PHE A 67 9.27 -2.78 -4.06
C PHE A 67 8.08 -3.32 -3.25
N THR A 68 7.49 -2.43 -2.45
CA THR A 68 6.23 -2.66 -1.74
C THR A 68 5.08 -2.26 -2.66
N GLY A 69 4.09 -3.14 -2.81
CA GLY A 69 2.86 -2.87 -3.54
C GLY A 69 1.78 -2.37 -2.60
N HIS A 70 0.97 -1.44 -3.07
CA HIS A 70 -0.11 -0.84 -2.30
C HIS A 70 -1.42 -1.02 -3.03
N GLU A 71 -2.36 -1.66 -2.34
CA GLU A 71 -3.69 -1.98 -2.86
C GLU A 71 -4.76 -1.30 -2.01
N PHE A 72 -5.72 -0.68 -2.68
CA PHE A 72 -6.99 -0.28 -2.10
C PHE A 72 -8.05 -1.25 -2.56
N ARG A 73 -8.64 -1.96 -1.60
CA ARG A 73 -9.78 -2.85 -1.86
C ARG A 73 -10.94 -2.52 -0.93
N PRO A 74 -12.19 -2.85 -1.30
CA PRO A 74 -13.31 -2.76 -0.38
C PRO A 74 -13.00 -3.50 0.92
N ALA A 75 -13.38 -2.89 2.05
CA ALA A 75 -13.28 -3.54 3.34
C ALA A 75 -14.25 -4.73 3.38
N THR A 76 -13.83 -5.83 4.03
CA THR A 76 -14.79 -6.86 4.43
C THR A 76 -15.68 -6.32 5.55
N GLU A 77 -16.79 -7.01 5.82
CA GLU A 77 -17.69 -6.66 6.93
C GLU A 77 -16.93 -6.66 8.27
N GLU A 78 -16.15 -7.70 8.54
CA GLU A 78 -15.31 -7.81 9.74
C GLU A 78 -14.29 -6.66 9.87
N GLU A 79 -13.63 -6.29 8.77
CA GLU A 79 -12.69 -5.16 8.75
C GLU A 79 -13.42 -3.84 9.02
N GLN A 80 -14.61 -3.67 8.45
CA GLN A 80 -15.40 -2.46 8.61
C GLN A 80 -15.89 -2.30 10.05
N GLU A 81 -16.33 -3.40 10.68
CA GLU A 81 -16.66 -3.43 12.10
C GLU A 81 -15.44 -3.11 12.97
N SER A 82 -14.29 -3.70 12.66
CA SER A 82 -13.04 -3.44 13.38
C SER A 82 -12.64 -1.96 13.31
N ILE A 83 -12.74 -1.35 12.12
CA ILE A 83 -12.51 0.08 11.91
C ILE A 83 -13.49 0.92 12.75
N ASN A 84 -14.76 0.54 12.78
CA ASN A 84 -15.77 1.26 13.55
C ASN A 84 -15.50 1.18 15.06
N ARG A 85 -15.13 0.00 15.58
CA ARG A 85 -14.69 -0.17 16.97
C ARG A 85 -13.50 0.72 17.30
N ALA A 86 -12.48 0.73 16.44
CA ALA A 86 -11.30 1.57 16.64
C ALA A 86 -11.64 3.07 16.67
N LYS A 87 -12.54 3.53 15.80
CA LYS A 87 -13.02 4.93 15.80
C LYS A 87 -13.74 5.29 17.09
N LEU A 88 -14.60 4.42 17.60
CA LEU A 88 -15.32 4.65 18.85
C LEU A 88 -14.34 4.81 20.02
N ILE A 89 -13.37 3.89 20.15
CA ILE A 89 -12.31 3.96 21.17
C ILE A 89 -11.54 5.27 21.05
N PHE A 90 -11.11 5.63 19.84
CA PHE A 90 -10.37 6.86 19.60
C PHE A 90 -11.16 8.12 20.01
N SER A 91 -12.44 8.19 19.61
CA SER A 91 -13.30 9.34 19.97
C SER A 91 -13.54 9.44 21.48
N ALA A 92 -13.74 8.32 22.18
CA ALA A 92 -13.89 8.30 23.62
C ALA A 92 -12.61 8.77 24.34
N GLY A 93 -11.44 8.34 23.86
CA GLY A 93 -10.16 8.78 24.40
C GLY A 93 -9.91 10.27 24.19
N LEU A 94 -10.29 10.84 23.04
CA LEU A 94 -10.17 12.28 22.80
C LEU A 94 -11.01 13.12 23.77
N LEU A 95 -12.22 12.68 24.07
CA LEU A 95 -13.09 13.36 25.03
C LEU A 95 -12.45 13.42 26.42
N GLN A 96 -11.91 12.31 26.90
CA GLN A 96 -11.22 12.22 28.20
C GLN A 96 -9.98 13.13 28.29
N ILE A 97 -9.27 13.35 27.19
CA ILE A 97 -8.10 14.24 27.15
C ILE A 97 -8.54 15.71 27.11
N SER A 98 -9.71 16.01 26.52
CA SER A 98 -10.21 17.37 26.35
C SER A 98 -10.94 17.95 27.56
N GLU A 99 -11.32 17.12 28.53
CA GLU A 99 -11.93 17.59 29.78
C GLU A 99 -10.81 18.04 30.75
N PRO A 100 -10.72 19.35 31.08
CA PRO A 100 -9.85 19.79 32.15
C PRO A 100 -10.40 19.24 33.48
N ASN A 101 -9.53 18.63 34.29
CA ASN A 101 -9.84 18.26 35.69
C ASN A 101 -10.45 19.43 36.47
#